data_AF-A0A9E2EJM5-F1
#
_entry.id   AF-A0A9E2EJM5-F1
#
_cell.length_a   1.000
_cell.length_b   1.000
_cell.length_c   1.000
_cell.angle_alpha   90.00
_cell.angle_beta   90.00
_cell.angle_gamma   90.00
#
_symmetry.space_group_name_H-M   'P 1'
#
loop_
_entity.id
_entity.type
_entity.pdbx_description
1 polymer ?
#
loop_
_entity_poly.entity_id
_entity_poly.type
_entity_poly.pdbx_seq_one_letter_code
_entity_poly.pdbx_strand_id
1 'polypeptide(L)'
;MNLVVLPVVVPLLAAGVALLVMRSLVLQRLVAVGANLVALGTAIALLVAVESDGIQAQTLGGWPAGVGITIVADLAAALFLVVSLVVIVVVQVFAIGQGADRGHPRIGQPVYLVLSAGVSLSFLTGDLFNLFVAFEVMLIASYVLLTLGAGAAQIRSGMTYVVINVL
;
A
#
# COMPACT_ATOMS: atom_id res chain seq x y z
N MET A 1 2.92 7.75 -20.21
CA MET A 1 1.82 6.86 -19.73
C MET A 1 1.74 6.98 -18.22
N ASN A 2 0.54 6.98 -17.63
CA ASN A 2 0.26 7.20 -16.18
C ASN A 2 0.75 6.07 -15.24
N LEU A 3 1.94 5.54 -15.46
CA LEU A 3 2.46 4.41 -14.70
C LEU A 3 2.69 4.76 -13.22
N VAL A 4 3.08 6.01 -12.94
CA VAL A 4 3.49 6.47 -11.60
C VAL A 4 2.35 6.38 -10.58
N VAL A 5 1.09 6.46 -11.03
CA VAL A 5 -0.08 6.49 -10.13
C VAL A 5 -0.61 5.08 -9.83
N LEU A 6 -0.31 4.10 -10.68
CA LEU A 6 -0.88 2.75 -10.59
C LEU A 6 -0.53 1.98 -9.32
N PRO A 7 0.72 2.02 -8.79
CA PRO A 7 1.07 1.35 -7.55
C PRO A 7 0.23 1.78 -6.34
N VAL A 8 -0.34 3.00 -6.37
CA VAL A 8 -1.18 3.55 -5.29
C VAL A 8 -2.66 3.25 -5.53
N VAL A 9 -3.14 3.53 -6.74
CA VAL A 9 -4.58 3.44 -7.06
C VAL A 9 -5.05 1.99 -7.16
N VAL A 10 -4.23 1.09 -7.71
CA VAL A 10 -4.63 -0.32 -7.89
C VAL A 10 -4.92 -1.00 -6.54
N PRO A 11 -4.04 -0.94 -5.52
CA PRO A 11 -4.36 -1.50 -4.22
C PRO A 11 -5.53 -0.81 -3.52
N LEU A 12 -5.70 0.53 -3.63
CA LEU A 12 -6.85 1.23 -3.04
C LEU A 12 -8.19 0.79 -3.62
N LEU A 13 -8.29 0.72 -4.95
CA LEU A 13 -9.50 0.25 -5.61
C LEU A 13 -9.75 -1.22 -5.28
N ALA A 14 -8.71 -2.05 -5.28
CA ALA A 14 -8.81 -3.44 -4.88
C ALA A 14 -9.25 -3.61 -3.42
N ALA A 15 -8.89 -2.70 -2.51
CA ALA A 15 -9.36 -2.72 -1.13
C ALA A 15 -10.88 -2.51 -1.07
N GLY A 16 -11.40 -1.56 -1.84
CA GLY A 16 -12.84 -1.35 -2.01
C GLY A 16 -13.55 -2.58 -2.59
N VAL A 17 -12.99 -3.18 -3.65
CA VAL A 17 -13.52 -4.41 -4.24
C VAL A 17 -13.48 -5.58 -3.24
N ALA A 18 -12.40 -5.72 -2.49
CA ALA A 18 -12.25 -6.76 -1.47
C ALA A 18 -13.32 -6.64 -0.36
N LEU A 19 -13.71 -5.42 0.01
CA LEU A 19 -14.84 -5.18 0.92
C LEU A 19 -16.18 -5.65 0.32
N LEU A 20 -16.40 -5.44 -0.97
CA LEU A 20 -17.63 -5.91 -1.64
C LEU A 20 -17.72 -7.45 -1.67
N VAL A 21 -16.59 -8.14 -1.84
CA VAL A 21 -16.52 -9.61 -1.84
C VAL A 21 -16.24 -10.24 -0.47
N MET A 22 -16.51 -9.51 0.63
CA MET A 22 -16.25 -9.93 2.02
C MET A 22 -16.90 -11.25 2.48
N ARG A 23 -17.83 -11.80 1.69
CA ARG A 23 -18.46 -13.10 1.97
C ARG A 23 -17.60 -14.28 1.52
N SER A 24 -16.64 -14.08 0.63
CA SER A 24 -15.75 -15.12 0.12
C SER A 24 -14.29 -14.77 0.37
N LEU A 25 -13.68 -15.47 1.32
CA LEU A 25 -12.27 -15.31 1.64
C LEU A 25 -11.36 -15.63 0.43
N VAL A 26 -11.77 -16.59 -0.41
CA VAL A 26 -11.02 -16.94 -1.62
C VAL A 26 -11.02 -15.77 -2.61
N LEU A 27 -12.18 -15.13 -2.84
CA LEU A 27 -12.24 -13.97 -3.74
C LEU A 27 -11.45 -12.79 -3.18
N GLN A 28 -11.53 -12.51 -1.87
CA GLN A 28 -10.71 -11.46 -1.25
C GLN A 28 -9.21 -11.72 -1.44
N ARG A 29 -8.74 -12.94 -1.25
CA ARG A 29 -7.33 -13.31 -1.45
C ARG A 29 -6.91 -13.13 -2.90
N LEU A 30 -7.73 -13.58 -3.86
CA LEU A 30 -7.44 -13.44 -5.28
C LEU A 30 -7.36 -11.97 -5.69
N VAL A 31 -8.31 -11.14 -5.25
CA VAL A 31 -8.30 -9.69 -5.49
C VAL A 31 -7.06 -9.05 -4.89
N ALA A 32 -6.72 -9.38 -3.64
CA ALA A 32 -5.62 -8.74 -2.94
C ALA A 32 -4.24 -9.14 -3.48
N VAL A 33 -4.01 -10.43 -3.71
CA VAL A 33 -2.76 -10.91 -4.33
C VAL A 33 -2.64 -10.40 -5.76
N GLY A 34 -3.73 -10.44 -6.54
CA GLY A 34 -3.75 -9.92 -7.90
C GLY A 34 -3.40 -8.43 -7.96
N ALA A 35 -3.98 -7.61 -7.09
CA ALA A 35 -3.70 -6.19 -7.02
C ALA A 35 -2.25 -5.87 -6.64
N ASN A 36 -1.69 -6.57 -5.65
CA ASN A 36 -0.31 -6.38 -5.25
C ASN A 36 0.70 -6.86 -6.32
N LEU A 37 0.37 -7.92 -7.07
CA LEU A 37 1.17 -8.36 -8.21
C LEU A 37 1.13 -7.34 -9.36
N VAL A 38 -0.04 -6.75 -9.64
CA VAL A 38 -0.16 -5.67 -10.62
C VAL A 38 0.64 -4.45 -10.16
N ALA A 39 0.54 -4.05 -8.90
CA ALA A 39 1.33 -2.96 -8.33
C ALA A 39 2.84 -3.24 -8.45
N LEU A 40 3.30 -4.46 -8.13
CA LEU A 40 4.69 -4.87 -8.29
C LEU A 40 5.15 -4.81 -9.76
N GLY A 41 4.34 -5.32 -10.69
CA GLY A 41 4.61 -5.22 -12.13
C GLY A 41 4.74 -3.77 -12.59
N THR A 42 3.87 -2.87 -12.10
CA THR A 42 3.94 -1.44 -12.42
C THR A 42 5.16 -0.77 -11.79
N ALA A 43 5.59 -1.17 -10.59
CA ALA A 43 6.81 -0.66 -9.96
C ALA A 43 8.08 -1.11 -10.69
N ILE A 44 8.13 -2.35 -11.18
CA ILE A 44 9.24 -2.84 -12.01
C ILE A 44 9.28 -2.08 -13.33
N ALA A 45 8.13 -1.86 -13.98
CA ALA A 45 8.06 -1.06 -15.20
C ALA A 45 8.50 0.40 -14.97
N LEU A 46 8.15 0.98 -13.82
CA LEU A 46 8.62 2.31 -13.41
C LEU A 46 10.13 2.35 -13.21
N LEU A 47 10.72 1.34 -12.58
CA LEU A 47 12.16 1.28 -12.37
C LEU A 47 12.92 1.29 -13.70
N VAL A 48 12.47 0.47 -14.67
CA VAL A 48 13.07 0.43 -16.02
C VAL A 48 12.88 1.76 -16.76
N ALA A 49 11.69 2.38 -16.63
CA ALA A 49 11.41 3.67 -17.25
C ALA A 49 12.26 4.79 -16.66
N VAL A 50 12.48 4.79 -15.34
CA VAL A 50 13.32 5.82 -14.69
C VAL A 50 14.79 5.66 -15.04
N GLU A 51 15.27 4.42 -15.19
CA GLU A 51 16.64 4.14 -15.63
C GLU A 51 16.88 4.58 -17.09
N SER A 52 15.88 4.40 -17.96
CA SER A 52 16.02 4.67 -19.41
C SER A 52 15.70 6.12 -19.79
N ASP A 53 14.59 6.66 -19.26
CA ASP A 53 14.01 7.94 -19.68
C ASP A 53 14.20 9.06 -18.63
N GLY A 54 14.80 8.74 -17.48
CA GLY A 54 15.00 9.65 -16.36
C GLY A 54 13.77 9.80 -15.45
N ILE A 55 13.81 10.80 -14.57
CA ILE A 55 12.79 11.00 -13.51
C ILE A 55 11.38 11.09 -14.11
N GLN A 56 10.47 10.28 -13.59
CA GLN A 56 9.06 10.25 -14.02
C GLN A 56 8.23 11.09 -13.04
N ALA A 57 7.65 12.20 -13.50
CA ALA A 57 6.86 13.09 -12.66
C ALA A 57 5.49 13.37 -13.30
N GLN A 58 4.45 13.38 -12.48
CA GLN A 58 3.10 13.69 -12.90
C GLN A 58 2.35 14.53 -11.85
N THR A 59 1.90 15.71 -12.26
CA THR A 59 0.99 16.54 -11.48
C THR A 59 -0.46 16.14 -11.73
N LEU A 60 -1.21 15.90 -10.66
CA LEU A 60 -2.61 15.48 -10.69
C LEU A 60 -3.55 16.68 -10.79
N GLY A 61 -4.70 16.48 -11.42
CA GLY A 61 -5.80 17.44 -11.46
C GLY A 61 -5.68 18.58 -12.47
N GLY A 62 -4.68 18.56 -13.36
CA GLY A 62 -4.50 19.58 -14.40
C GLY A 62 -4.07 20.96 -13.89
N TRP A 63 -3.70 21.05 -12.61
CA TRP A 63 -3.15 22.25 -12.02
C TRP A 63 -1.71 22.49 -12.48
N PRO A 64 -1.25 23.75 -12.55
CA PRO A 64 0.16 24.06 -12.77
C PRO A 64 1.07 23.39 -11.73
N ALA A 65 2.28 23.04 -12.15
CA ALA A 65 3.31 22.52 -11.25
C ALA A 65 3.55 23.50 -10.09
N GLY A 66 3.64 22.97 -8.86
CA GLY A 66 3.81 23.76 -7.62
C GLY A 66 2.51 24.06 -6.86
N VAL A 67 1.34 23.91 -7.49
CA VAL A 67 0.03 24.02 -6.81
C VAL A 67 -0.66 22.66 -6.70
N GLY A 68 -0.51 21.82 -7.72
CA GLY A 68 -1.09 20.47 -7.75
C GLY A 68 -0.24 19.42 -7.02
N ILE A 69 -0.90 18.34 -6.61
CA ILE A 69 -0.24 17.15 -6.04
C ILE A 69 0.61 16.51 -7.13
N THR A 70 1.91 16.40 -6.91
CA THR A 70 2.83 15.81 -7.88
C THR A 70 3.33 14.48 -7.37
N ILE A 71 3.12 13.43 -8.17
CA ILE A 71 3.67 12.11 -7.91
C ILE A 71 4.94 11.96 -8.75
N VAL A 72 6.06 11.66 -8.10
CA VAL A 72 7.40 11.62 -8.67
C VAL A 72 8.04 10.27 -8.35
N ALA A 73 8.62 9.63 -9.36
CA ALA A 73 9.48 8.47 -9.23
C ALA A 73 10.87 8.82 -9.75
N ASP A 74 11.84 8.86 -8.84
CA ASP A 74 13.27 8.80 -9.15
C ASP A 74 13.80 7.37 -8.97
N LEU A 75 15.10 7.16 -9.23
CA LEU A 75 15.69 5.82 -9.22
C LEU A 75 15.62 5.19 -7.82
N ALA A 76 15.83 5.99 -6.77
CA ALA A 76 15.80 5.52 -5.38
C ALA A 76 14.37 5.15 -4.95
N ALA A 77 13.39 6.02 -5.23
CA ALA A 77 11.99 5.77 -4.99
C ALA A 77 11.50 4.52 -5.71
N ALA A 78 11.83 4.36 -7.00
CA ALA A 78 11.45 3.19 -7.78
C ALA A 78 12.08 1.90 -7.22
N LEU A 79 13.34 1.93 -6.83
CA LEU A 79 14.03 0.79 -6.22
C LEU A 79 13.38 0.39 -4.89
N PHE A 80 13.17 1.34 -3.99
CA PHE A 80 12.54 1.07 -2.69
C PHE A 80 11.09 0.62 -2.83
N LEU A 81 10.36 1.16 -3.80
CA LEU A 81 9.00 0.72 -4.12
C LEU A 81 8.97 -0.75 -4.55
N VAL A 82 9.87 -1.16 -5.47
CA VAL A 82 9.96 -2.57 -5.91
C VAL A 82 10.28 -3.48 -4.72
N VAL A 83 11.31 -3.14 -3.92
CA VAL A 83 11.68 -3.94 -2.74
C VAL A 83 10.50 -4.08 -1.78
N SER A 84 9.80 -2.97 -1.50
CA SER A 84 8.66 -2.97 -0.59
C SER A 84 7.51 -3.82 -1.10
N LEU A 85 7.17 -3.73 -2.39
CA LEU A 85 6.10 -4.52 -2.99
C LEU A 85 6.44 -6.00 -3.09
N VAL A 86 7.72 -6.37 -3.30
CA VAL A 86 8.17 -7.77 -3.20
C VAL A 86 7.93 -8.29 -1.78
N VAL A 87 8.33 -7.55 -0.75
CA VAL A 87 8.11 -7.95 0.64
C VAL A 87 6.62 -8.08 0.95
N ILE A 88 5.80 -7.12 0.50
CA ILE A 88 4.33 -7.15 0.65
C ILE A 88 3.75 -8.43 0.02
N VAL A 89 4.10 -8.77 -1.22
CA VAL A 89 3.60 -9.98 -1.88
C VAL A 89 4.04 -11.25 -1.14
N VAL A 90 5.32 -11.35 -0.77
CA VAL A 90 5.87 -12.53 -0.07
C VAL A 90 5.19 -12.73 1.30
N VAL A 91 5.09 -11.66 2.10
CA VAL A 91 4.45 -11.71 3.42
C VAL A 91 2.96 -12.04 3.29
N GLN A 92 2.27 -11.50 2.29
CA GLN A 92 0.86 -11.82 2.04
C GLN A 92 0.65 -13.31 1.74
N VAL A 93 1.45 -13.88 0.84
CA VAL A 93 1.36 -15.31 0.49
C VAL A 93 1.67 -16.18 1.70
N PHE A 94 2.69 -15.82 2.49
CA PHE A 94 3.02 -16.52 3.73
C PHE A 94 1.87 -16.46 4.75
N ALA A 95 1.28 -15.28 4.97
CA ALA A 95 0.18 -15.09 5.91
C ALA A 95 -1.08 -15.88 5.49
N ILE A 96 -1.37 -15.94 4.20
CA ILE A 96 -2.45 -16.77 3.63
C ILE A 96 -2.19 -18.26 3.89
N GLY A 97 -0.94 -18.72 3.71
CA GLY A 97 -0.52 -20.11 3.97
C GLY A 97 -0.67 -20.51 5.44
N GLN A 98 -0.34 -19.60 6.36
CA GLN A 98 -0.55 -19.77 7.80
C GLN A 98 -2.03 -19.66 8.20
N GLY A 99 -2.89 -19.14 7.33
CA GLY A 99 -4.30 -18.91 7.62
C GLY A 99 -4.56 -17.78 8.61
N ALA A 100 -3.65 -16.82 8.72
CA ALA A 100 -3.75 -15.67 9.63
C ALA A 100 -5.01 -14.83 9.38
N ASP A 101 -5.52 -14.83 8.16
CA ASP A 101 -6.73 -14.12 7.73
C ASP A 101 -8.04 -14.88 8.05
N ARG A 102 -8.00 -16.14 8.50
CA ARG A 102 -9.19 -16.92 8.85
C ARG A 102 -9.92 -16.40 10.08
N GLY A 103 -9.20 -15.78 11.01
CA GLY A 103 -9.79 -15.19 12.23
C GLY A 103 -10.67 -13.98 11.94
N HIS A 104 -10.32 -13.19 10.90
CA HIS A 104 -10.99 -11.94 10.56
C HIS A 104 -11.11 -11.76 9.04
N PRO A 105 -11.87 -12.65 8.37
CA PRO A 105 -11.87 -12.81 6.91
C PRO A 105 -12.56 -11.67 6.16
N ARG A 106 -13.03 -10.64 6.86
CA ARG A 106 -13.72 -9.48 6.29
C ARG A 106 -12.82 -8.25 6.18
N ILE A 107 -11.82 -8.14 7.07
CA ILE A 107 -11.06 -6.90 7.31
C ILE A 107 -9.58 -7.07 6.93
N GLY A 108 -9.00 -8.25 7.11
CA GLY A 108 -7.56 -8.46 6.93
C GLY A 108 -7.02 -8.08 5.54
N GLN A 109 -7.58 -8.68 4.47
CA GLN A 109 -7.08 -8.43 3.10
C GLN A 109 -7.34 -6.99 2.61
N PRO A 110 -8.52 -6.37 2.82
CA PRO A 110 -8.73 -4.97 2.48
C PRO A 110 -7.75 -4.02 3.18
N VAL A 111 -7.53 -4.20 4.49
CA VAL A 111 -6.60 -3.33 5.24
C VAL A 111 -5.15 -3.53 4.79
N TYR A 112 -4.77 -4.77 4.43
CA TYR A 112 -3.45 -5.04 3.85
C TYR A 112 -3.22 -4.32 2.52
N LEU A 113 -4.27 -4.17 1.70
CA LEU A 113 -4.21 -3.39 0.46
C LEU A 113 -4.09 -1.89 0.72
N VAL A 114 -4.77 -1.37 1.74
CA VAL A 114 -4.61 0.03 2.19
C VAL A 114 -3.18 0.29 2.67
N LEU A 115 -2.60 -0.64 3.43
CA LEU A 115 -1.19 -0.60 3.84
C LEU A 115 -0.28 -0.50 2.61
N SER A 116 -0.48 -1.37 1.61
CA SER A 116 0.30 -1.37 0.37
C SER A 116 0.20 -0.06 -0.40
N ALA A 117 -0.99 0.55 -0.45
CA ALA A 117 -1.18 1.85 -1.08
C ALA A 117 -0.47 2.98 -0.32
N GLY A 118 -0.54 2.98 1.02
CA GLY A 118 0.16 3.96 1.86
C GLY A 118 1.67 3.90 1.64
N VAL A 119 2.26 2.69 1.71
CA VAL A 119 3.68 2.46 1.39
C VAL A 119 4.04 3.00 0.01
N SER A 120 3.23 2.68 -1.00
CA SER A 120 3.49 3.10 -2.37
C SER A 120 3.46 4.63 -2.52
N LEU A 121 2.50 5.30 -1.88
CA LEU A 121 2.38 6.76 -1.93
C LEU A 121 3.52 7.45 -1.17
N SER A 122 4.00 6.89 -0.06
CA SER A 122 5.12 7.45 0.70
C SER A 122 6.41 7.53 -0.11
N PHE A 123 6.65 6.58 -1.03
CA PHE A 123 7.81 6.62 -1.91
C PHE A 123 7.61 7.49 -3.15
N LEU A 124 6.37 7.63 -3.62
CA LEU A 124 6.07 8.27 -4.90
C LEU A 124 5.60 9.72 -4.77
N THR A 125 5.37 10.23 -3.56
CA THR A 125 4.92 11.62 -3.37
C THR A 125 6.06 12.63 -3.57
N GLY A 126 5.75 13.74 -4.25
CA GLY A 126 6.67 14.86 -4.44
C GLY A 126 6.54 15.99 -3.42
N ASP A 127 5.62 15.89 -2.46
CA ASP A 127 5.39 16.91 -1.43
C ASP A 127 5.24 16.32 -0.01
N LEU A 128 5.59 17.14 0.98
CA LEU A 128 5.62 16.75 2.40
C LEU A 128 4.24 16.52 3.00
N PHE A 129 3.21 17.20 2.50
CA PHE A 129 1.87 17.03 3.03
C PHE A 129 1.29 15.66 2.63
N ASN A 130 1.40 15.30 1.35
CA ASN A 130 1.00 13.97 0.90
C ASN A 130 1.89 12.87 1.48
N LEU A 131 3.16 13.15 1.77
CA LEU A 131 4.03 12.23 2.52
C LEU A 131 3.51 11.97 3.93
N PHE A 132 3.12 13.02 4.67
CA PHE A 132 2.47 12.87 5.97
C PHE A 132 1.19 12.04 5.85
N VAL A 133 0.30 12.36 4.90
CA VAL A 133 -0.94 11.60 4.67
C VAL A 133 -0.65 10.14 4.34
N ALA A 134 0.37 9.85 3.52
CA ALA A 134 0.75 8.49 3.16
C ALA A 134 1.26 7.69 4.38
N PHE A 135 2.08 8.32 5.23
CA PHE A 135 2.51 7.72 6.48
C PHE A 135 1.34 7.41 7.41
N GLU A 136 0.41 8.35 7.59
CA GLU A 136 -0.79 8.13 8.42
C GLU A 136 -1.66 6.98 7.89
N VAL A 137 -1.90 6.92 6.58
CA VAL A 137 -2.67 5.82 5.95
C VAL A 137 -1.97 4.47 6.19
N MET A 138 -0.66 4.40 6.00
CA MET A 138 0.14 3.20 6.24
C MET A 138 0.10 2.80 7.73
N LEU A 139 0.29 3.77 8.64
CA LEU A 139 0.32 3.55 10.08
C LEU A 139 -1.03 3.08 10.60
N ILE A 140 -2.13 3.75 10.24
CA ILE A 140 -3.48 3.34 10.64
C ILE A 140 -3.79 1.92 10.15
N ALA A 141 -3.43 1.58 8.90
CA ALA A 141 -3.59 0.23 8.39
C ALA A 141 -2.77 -0.79 9.20
N SER A 142 -1.52 -0.45 9.56
CA SER A 142 -0.66 -1.30 10.39
C SER A 142 -1.24 -1.52 11.80
N TYR A 143 -1.85 -0.49 12.41
CA TYR A 143 -2.47 -0.59 13.74
C TYR A 143 -3.64 -1.58 13.73
N VAL A 144 -4.46 -1.51 12.69
CA VAL A 144 -5.58 -2.44 12.51
C VAL A 144 -5.05 -3.86 12.31
N LEU A 145 -4.00 -4.06 11.51
CA LEU A 145 -3.37 -5.38 11.30
C LEU A 145 -2.74 -5.96 12.58
N LEU A 146 -2.11 -5.13 13.42
CA LEU A 146 -1.53 -5.56 14.69
C LEU A 146 -2.59 -5.99 15.71
N THR A 147 -3.76 -5.34 15.68
CA THR A 147 -4.86 -5.58 16.64
C THR A 147 -5.87 -6.62 16.16
N LEU A 148 -5.80 -7.04 14.89
CA LEU A 148 -6.66 -8.06 14.26
C LEU A 148 -6.60 -9.45 14.91
N GLY A 149 -5.75 -9.72 15.90
CA GLY A 149 -5.79 -10.97 16.69
C GLY A 149 -6.72 -10.93 17.90
N ALA A 150 -7.16 -9.75 18.33
CA ALA A 150 -8.03 -9.47 19.49
C ALA A 150 -7.59 -10.05 20.85
N GLY A 151 -6.37 -10.58 21.01
CA GLY A 151 -5.83 -10.99 22.31
C GLY A 151 -5.40 -9.79 23.15
N ALA A 152 -5.56 -9.87 24.48
CA ALA A 152 -5.21 -8.78 25.40
C ALA A 152 -3.74 -8.30 25.26
N ALA A 153 -2.82 -9.21 24.90
CA ALA A 153 -1.42 -8.86 24.61
C ALA A 153 -1.26 -8.09 23.29
N GLN A 154 -2.01 -8.44 22.24
CA GLN A 154 -1.98 -7.75 20.94
C GLN A 154 -2.61 -6.35 21.03
N ILE A 155 -3.69 -6.20 21.81
CA ILE A 155 -4.30 -4.90 22.08
C ILE A 155 -3.31 -4.00 22.86
N ARG A 156 -2.65 -4.54 23.89
CA ARG A 156 -1.64 -3.78 24.66
C ARG A 156 -0.46 -3.32 23.78
N SER A 157 0.08 -4.21 22.95
CA SER A 157 1.17 -3.86 22.02
C SER A 157 0.72 -2.85 20.96
N GLY A 158 -0.51 -3.00 20.45
CA GLY A 158 -1.10 -2.05 19.51
C GLY A 158 -1.26 -0.66 20.13
N MET A 159 -1.73 -0.57 21.38
CA MET A 159 -1.86 0.72 22.07
C MET A 159 -0.51 1.42 22.27
N THR A 160 0.53 0.70 22.70
CA THR A 160 1.88 1.31 22.83
C THR A 160 2.38 1.85 21.49
N TYR A 161 2.15 1.10 20.40
CA TYR A 161 2.57 1.53 19.06
C TYR A 161 1.78 2.74 18.56
N VAL A 162 0.45 2.78 18.75
CA VAL A 162 -0.40 3.94 18.41
C VAL A 162 0.04 5.19 19.17
N VAL A 163 0.20 5.09 20.50
CA VAL A 163 0.55 6.25 21.35
C VAL A 163 1.91 6.84 20.95
N ILE A 164 2.91 6.00 20.65
CA ILE A 164 4.24 6.49 20.27
C ILE A 164 4.22 7.20 18.91
N ASN A 165 3.43 6.73 17.95
CA ASN A 165 3.41 7.32 16.61
C ASN A 165 2.52 8.57 16.50
N VAL A 166 1.55 8.75 17.41
CA VAL A 166 0.67 9.93 17.45
C VAL A 166 1.30 11.11 18.23
N LEU A 167 2.28 10.83 19.11
CA LEU A 167 3.04 11.83 19.87
C LEU A 167 4.14 12.47 19.01
#